data_AF-A0A3D1R8F7-F1
#
_entry.id   AF-A0A3D1R8F7-F1
#
_cell.length_a   1.000
_cell.length_b   1.000
_cell.length_c   1.000
_cell.angle_alpha   90.00
_cell.angle_beta   90.00
_cell.angle_gamma   90.00
#
_symmetry.space_group_name_H-M   'P 1'
#
loop_
_entity.id
_entity.type
_entity.pdbx_description
1 polymer ?
#
loop_
_entity_poly.entity_id
_entity_poly.type
_entity_poly.pdbx_seq_one_letter_code
_entity_poly.pdbx_strand_id
1 'polypeptide(L)' 'GAERPGLIINYRGRRSTFLPEVWEQLPEPTEFLGHLCTKQGSPADCWRKDEARFESYGAQHLGKE' A
#
# COMPACT_ATOMS: atom_id res chain seq x y z
N GLY A 1 11.49 4.23 -16.88
CA GLY A 1 10.20 3.75 -16.33
C GLY A 1 10.31 3.88 -14.83
N ALA A 2 9.44 4.68 -14.20
CA ALA A 2 9.53 4.95 -12.78
C ALA A 2 9.13 3.71 -11.96
N GLU A 3 9.90 3.40 -10.94
CA GLU A 3 9.59 2.37 -9.94
C GLU A 3 8.33 2.78 -9.17
N ARG A 4 7.44 1.82 -8.88
CA ARG A 4 6.19 2.10 -8.15
C ARG A 4 6.49 2.27 -6.65
N PRO A 5 6.00 3.34 -6.00
CA PRO A 5 6.35 3.63 -4.61
C PRO A 5 5.66 2.67 -3.63
N GLY A 6 6.20 2.56 -2.43
CA GLY A 6 5.46 1.99 -1.30
C GLY A 6 4.29 2.90 -0.94
N LEU A 7 3.21 2.31 -0.44
CA LEU A 7 2.00 3.05 -0.06
C LEU A 7 1.57 2.69 1.35
N ILE A 8 1.15 3.73 2.07
CA ILE A 8 0.48 3.65 3.36
C ILE A 8 -0.98 4.07 3.13
N ILE A 9 -1.91 3.31 3.69
CA ILE A 9 -3.31 3.72 3.83
C ILE A 9 -3.65 3.89 5.31
N ASN A 10 -4.39 4.94 5.63
CA ASN A 10 -5.08 5.12 6.90
C ASN A 10 -6.58 5.20 6.64
N TYR A 11 -7.37 4.39 7.35
CA TYR A 11 -8.83 4.43 7.30
C TYR A 11 -9.40 4.17 8.70
N ARG A 12 -10.19 5.11 9.22
CA ARG A 12 -10.84 5.01 10.55
C ARG A 12 -9.87 4.66 11.69
N GLY A 13 -8.68 5.27 11.69
CA GLY A 13 -7.65 5.04 12.71
C GLY A 13 -6.86 3.74 12.55
N ARG A 14 -7.14 2.94 11.51
CA ARG A 14 -6.38 1.74 11.16
C ARG A 14 -5.40 2.08 10.05
N ARG A 15 -4.16 1.60 10.18
CA ARG A 15 -3.06 1.91 9.26
C ARG A 15 -2.38 0.64 8.77
N SER A 16 -2.04 0.59 7.48
CA SER A 16 -1.25 -0.48 6.88
C SER A 16 -0.33 0.06 5.79
N THR A 17 0.69 -0.73 5.43
CA THR A 17 1.66 -0.38 4.40
C THR A 17 2.15 -1.58 3.60
N PHE A 18 2.59 -1.36 2.37
CA PHE A 18 3.37 -2.28 1.56
C PHE A 18 4.59 -1.56 0.96
N LEU A 19 5.71 -2.29 0.89
CA LEU A 19 6.94 -1.84 0.25
C LEU A 19 6.78 -1.78 -1.29
N PRO A 20 7.62 -0.99 -1.99
CA PRO A 20 7.67 -0.98 -3.45
C PRO A 20 7.69 -2.39 -4.09
N GLU A 21 8.46 -3.33 -3.54
CA GLU A 21 8.64 -4.67 -4.11
C GLU A 21 7.34 -5.49 -4.19
N VAL A 22 6.34 -5.17 -3.36
CA VAL A 22 5.07 -5.90 -3.36
C VAL A 22 4.29 -5.67 -4.66
N TRP A 23 4.58 -4.59 -5.39
CA TRP A 23 4.00 -4.35 -6.72
C TRP A 23 4.32 -5.44 -7.74
N GLU A 24 5.40 -6.20 -7.57
CA GLU A 24 5.73 -7.33 -8.45
C GLU A 24 4.76 -8.50 -8.27
N GLN A 25 4.24 -8.69 -7.06
CA GLN A 25 3.28 -9.74 -6.72
C GLN A 25 1.83 -9.30 -6.91
N LEU A 26 1.56 -8.01 -6.72
CA LEU A 26 0.24 -7.38 -6.85
C LEU A 26 0.32 -6.23 -7.87
N PRO A 27 0.46 -6.52 -9.17
CA PRO A 27 0.65 -5.49 -10.19
C PRO A 27 -0.62 -4.68 -10.49
N GLU A 28 -1.80 -5.18 -10.11
CA GLU A 28 -3.06 -4.46 -10.30
C GLU A 28 -3.32 -3.49 -9.14
N PRO A 29 -3.42 -2.16 -9.39
CA PRO A 29 -3.59 -1.17 -8.33
C PRO A 29 -4.81 -1.41 -7.43
N THR A 30 -5.91 -1.89 -8.01
CA THR A 30 -7.13 -2.15 -7.25
C THR A 30 -6.97 -3.34 -6.29
N GLU A 31 -6.23 -4.38 -6.71
CA GLU A 31 -5.89 -5.52 -5.86
C GLU A 31 -4.89 -5.08 -4.77
N PHE A 32 -3.83 -4.36 -5.14
CA PHE A 32 -2.85 -3.82 -4.19
C PHE A 32 -3.51 -3.02 -3.06
N LEU A 33 -4.39 -2.07 -3.41
CA LEU A 33 -5.13 -1.25 -2.45
C LEU A 33 -6.13 -2.07 -1.62
N GLY A 34 -6.78 -3.06 -2.25
CA GLY A 34 -7.67 -3.97 -1.54
C GLY A 34 -6.94 -4.81 -0.51
N HIS A 35 -5.75 -5.31 -0.84
CA HIS A 35 -4.89 -6.06 0.07
C HIS A 35 -4.34 -5.20 1.20
N LEU A 36 -4.06 -3.91 0.96
CA LEU A 36 -3.74 -2.97 2.05
C LEU A 36 -4.92 -2.85 3.03
N CYS A 37 -6.13 -2.61 2.51
CA CYS A 37 -7.33 -2.54 3.34
C CYS A 37 -7.55 -3.79 4.20
N THR A 38 -7.43 -4.99 3.61
CA THR A 38 -7.61 -6.24 4.35
C THR A 38 -6.49 -6.49 5.35
N LYS A 39 -5.25 -6.08 5.06
CA LYS A 39 -4.10 -6.18 5.99
C LYS A 39 -4.32 -5.43 7.30
N GLN A 40 -5.05 -4.31 7.28
CA GLN A 40 -5.47 -3.60 8.50
C GLN A 40 -6.84 -4.04 9.04
N GLY A 41 -7.37 -5.17 8.55
CA GLY A 41 -8.66 -5.73 8.97
C GLY A 41 -9.87 -4.87 8.60
N SER A 42 -9.78 -4.09 7.52
CA SER A 42 -10.89 -3.32 6.95
C SER A 42 -11.49 -4.06 5.73
N PRO A 43 -12.72 -3.72 5.31
CA PRO A 43 -13.27 -4.19 4.04
C PRO A 43 -12.33 -3.88 2.87
N ALA A 44 -12.19 -4.78 1.90
CA ALA A 44 -11.26 -4.64 0.77
C ALA A 44 -11.50 -3.37 -0.08
N ASP A 45 -12.69 -2.77 0.01
CA ASP A 45 -13.03 -1.52 -0.68
C ASP A 45 -12.83 -0.26 0.19
N CYS A 46 -12.15 -0.36 1.35
CA CYS A 46 -11.96 0.78 2.26
C CYS A 46 -11.27 1.98 1.61
N TRP A 47 -10.40 1.71 0.62
CA TRP A 47 -9.66 2.71 -0.14
C TRP A 47 -10.55 3.58 -1.04
N ARG A 48 -11.80 3.16 -1.28
CA ARG A 48 -12.80 3.92 -2.05
C ARG A 48 -13.64 4.86 -1.19
N LYS A 49 -13.43 4.88 0.13
CA LYS A 49 -14.21 5.69 1.07
C LYS A 49 -13.54 7.05 1.28
N ASP A 50 -14.33 8.09 1.49
CA ASP A 50 -13.84 9.47 1.62
C ASP A 50 -12.92 9.68 2.83
N GLU A 51 -13.04 8.83 3.86
CA GLU A 51 -12.19 8.87 5.04
C GLU A 51 -10.81 8.21 4.83
N ALA A 52 -10.58 7.55 3.68
CA ALA A 52 -9.28 6.99 3.37
C ALA A 52 -8.26 8.12 3.15
N ARG A 53 -7.05 7.92 3.69
CA ARG A 53 -5.90 8.81 3.51
C ARG A 53 -4.72 7.99 3.05
N PHE A 54 -3.94 8.54 2.12
CA PHE A 54 -2.82 7.85 1.49
C PHE A 54 -1.53 8.64 1.68
N GLU A 55 -0.44 7.92 1.88
CA GLU A 55 0.93 8.45 1.83
C GLU A 55 1.76 7.52 0.94
N SER A 56 2.70 8.09 0.18
CA SER A 56 3.64 7.32 -0.66
C SER A 56 5.07 7.53 -0.18
N TYR A 57 5.91 6.50 -0.28
CA TYR A 57 7.33 6.58 0.07
C TYR A 57 8.20 5.73 -0.86
N GLY A 58 9.46 6.15 -1.01
CA GLY A 58 10.50 5.31 -1.63
C GLY A 58 11.18 4.42 -0.59
N ALA A 59 11.69 3.27 -1.01
CA ALA A 59 12.52 2.41 -0.18
C ALA A 59 13.91 2.28 -0.81
N GLN A 60 14.93 2.11 0.02
CA GLN A 60 16.29 1.81 -0.42
C GLN A 60 16.71 0.49 0.21
N HIS A 61 17.23 -0.42 -0.61
CA HIS A 61 17.82 -1.66 -0.11
C HIS A 61 19.19 -1.37 0.47
N LEU A 62 19.35 -1.66 1.76
CA LEU A 62 20.61 -1.52 2.46
C LEU A 62 21.19 -2.92 2.69
N GLY A 63 22.18 -3.28 1.89
CA GLY A 63 22.98 -4.50 2.04
C GLY A 63 24.47 -4.18 1.88
N LYS A 64 25.33 -5.02 2.46
CA LYS A 64 26.75 -5.08 2.05
C LYS A 64 26.87 -6.08 0.90
N GLU A 65 27.76 -5.74 -0.02
CA GLU A 65 28.18 -6.54 -1.19
C GLU A 65 28.38 -8.03 -0.87
#